data_AF-A0A3M1ARW8-F1
#
_entry.id   AF-A0A3M1ARW8-F1
#
_cell.length_a   1.000
_cell.length_b   1.000
_cell.length_c   1.000
_cell.angle_alpha   90.00
_cell.angle_beta   90.00
_cell.angle_gamma   90.00
#
_symmetry.space_group_name_H-M   'P 1'
#
loop_
_entity.id
_entity.type
_entity.pdbx_description
1 polymer ?
#
loop_
_entity_poly.entity_id
_entity_poly.type
_entity_poly.pdbx_seq_one_letter_code
_entity_poly.pdbx_strand_id
1 'polypeptide(L)'
;KEIDRMELNFLGLAFNPYASRNKEVYQIPERGAEDYLVSLLQFVKEVAAEKKVSRPLFWKIAEAYLTFLAGDLYAAEKVFEEIEEQPIEDPALKEQLEVIRLVMKLSKLEKPDDETESFIAGLIRKDSLYRKYPSMPDFVKHRMAALYRQNDRPGKAFLCINSFDELRANPKMELVEDLLKMAQKKEHNAFERMLLKNLTANDLLDMKASLHMARGELEAAYETYRRMPAANWDDYDLYNVFKETTKDCIRCYQRNDTTTAELLNKGELLEKLIDLDYKTRANIGNVAMHHYQLGLAFYNMSYFGYAWEVMDYTRSGATWNFLNKGKDGEYCFYPYSNCIRENTDLSRALYHFQKARLLAGVETELGAKAAFQAARCEQKMFFASEAWQPPPCCNNMPLLTEKEIPHYQRLKEQYSSTKFYQQIISECKYFAAYVRRQ
;
A
#
# COMPACT_ATOMS: atom_id res chain seq x y z
N LYS A 1 29.15 -5.43 -25.50
CA LYS A 1 28.12 -6.13 -26.32
C LYS A 1 27.82 -7.52 -25.78
N GLU A 2 28.72 -8.50 -25.94
CA GLU A 2 28.45 -9.86 -25.40
C GLU A 2 28.38 -9.88 -23.86
N ILE A 3 29.27 -9.15 -23.18
CA ILE A 3 29.20 -8.97 -21.72
C ILE A 3 27.87 -8.32 -21.31
N ASP A 4 27.50 -7.19 -21.93
CA ASP A 4 26.25 -6.48 -21.64
C ASP A 4 25.03 -7.40 -21.83
N ARG A 5 25.06 -8.28 -22.84
CA ARG A 5 24.03 -9.31 -23.03
C ARG A 5 24.00 -10.29 -21.86
N MET A 6 25.15 -10.75 -21.37
CA MET A 6 25.21 -11.63 -20.20
C MET A 6 24.76 -10.93 -18.90
N GLU A 7 25.07 -9.64 -18.75
CA GLU A 7 24.56 -8.85 -17.62
C GLU A 7 23.05 -8.80 -17.62
N LEU A 8 22.41 -8.52 -18.77
CA LEU A 8 20.94 -8.51 -18.88
C LEU A 8 20.32 -9.84 -18.46
N ASN A 9 20.99 -10.95 -18.75
CA ASN A 9 20.52 -12.29 -18.43
C ASN A 9 20.73 -12.67 -16.96
N PHE A 10 21.87 -12.32 -16.37
CA PHE A 10 22.33 -12.95 -15.12
C PHE A 10 22.60 -11.97 -13.98
N LEU A 11 22.91 -10.70 -14.26
CA LEU A 11 23.28 -9.75 -13.22
C LEU A 11 22.12 -9.48 -12.27
N GLY A 12 22.28 -9.87 -11.00
CA GLY A 12 21.27 -9.66 -9.97
C GLY A 12 19.96 -10.41 -10.20
N LEU A 13 19.95 -11.45 -11.05
CA LEU A 13 18.76 -12.22 -11.39
C LEU A 13 18.03 -12.73 -10.13
N ALA A 14 18.77 -13.18 -9.11
CA ALA A 14 18.25 -13.70 -7.86
C ALA A 14 17.47 -12.67 -7.01
N PHE A 15 17.63 -11.36 -7.26
CA PHE A 15 16.99 -10.29 -6.51
C PHE A 15 16.35 -9.22 -7.39
N ASN A 16 16.18 -9.49 -8.68
CA ASN A 16 15.51 -8.58 -9.60
C ASN A 16 13.99 -8.60 -9.36
N PRO A 17 13.37 -7.49 -8.91
CA PRO A 17 11.92 -7.45 -8.66
C PRO A 17 11.08 -7.61 -9.93
N TYR A 18 11.68 -7.44 -11.11
CA TYR A 18 11.03 -7.57 -12.41
C TYR A 18 11.30 -8.92 -13.09
N ALA A 19 11.93 -9.89 -12.41
CA ALA A 19 12.32 -11.17 -13.02
C ALA A 19 11.14 -11.88 -13.70
N SER A 20 9.97 -11.99 -13.05
CA SER A 20 8.79 -12.64 -13.65
C SER A 20 8.32 -11.91 -14.91
N ARG A 21 8.17 -10.58 -14.84
CA ARG A 21 7.76 -9.76 -15.98
C ARG A 21 8.78 -9.84 -17.12
N ASN A 22 10.06 -9.82 -16.79
CA ASN A 22 11.14 -9.90 -17.78
C ASN A 22 11.13 -11.23 -18.51
N LYS A 23 10.86 -12.33 -17.80
CA LYS A 23 10.71 -13.65 -18.40
C LYS A 23 9.48 -13.73 -19.31
N GLU A 24 8.34 -13.19 -18.88
CA GLU A 24 7.08 -13.23 -19.63
C GLU A 24 7.11 -12.33 -20.89
N VAL A 25 7.62 -11.11 -20.76
CA VAL A 25 7.53 -10.08 -21.81
C VAL A 25 8.78 -10.05 -22.69
N TYR A 26 9.97 -10.13 -22.09
CA TYR A 26 11.25 -9.94 -22.78
C TYR A 26 12.02 -11.24 -22.98
N GLN A 27 11.52 -12.37 -22.45
CA GLN A 27 12.18 -13.68 -22.50
C GLN A 27 13.60 -13.62 -21.92
N ILE A 28 13.76 -12.89 -20.81
CA ILE A 28 15.02 -12.80 -20.07
C ILE A 28 14.89 -13.61 -18.77
N PRO A 29 15.82 -14.56 -18.48
CA PRO A 29 16.98 -14.92 -19.29
C PRO A 29 16.59 -15.59 -20.62
N GLU A 30 17.37 -15.30 -21.67
CA GLU A 30 17.22 -15.85 -23.00
C GLU A 30 17.40 -17.37 -22.99
N ARG A 31 16.68 -18.05 -23.89
CA ARG A 31 16.81 -19.51 -24.03
C ARG A 31 18.24 -19.86 -24.49
N GLY A 32 18.93 -20.70 -23.72
CA GLY A 32 20.31 -21.11 -23.99
C GLY A 32 21.37 -20.10 -23.53
N ALA A 33 20.99 -19.06 -22.77
CA ALA A 33 21.95 -18.08 -22.26
C ALA A 33 23.01 -18.71 -21.35
N GLU A 34 22.67 -19.76 -20.58
CA GLU A 34 23.60 -20.45 -19.69
C GLU A 34 24.70 -21.18 -20.49
N ASP A 35 24.31 -21.97 -21.50
CA ASP A 35 25.26 -22.66 -22.40
C ASP A 35 26.16 -21.66 -23.14
N TYR A 36 25.57 -20.52 -23.54
CA TYR A 36 26.32 -19.45 -24.19
C TYR A 36 27.31 -18.78 -23.23
N LEU A 37 26.91 -18.53 -21.97
CA LEU A 37 27.79 -17.97 -20.94
C LEU A 37 29.00 -18.89 -20.70
N VAL A 38 28.77 -20.19 -20.58
CA VAL A 38 29.86 -21.19 -20.43
C VAL A 38 30.80 -21.15 -21.63
N SER A 39 30.26 -21.13 -22.85
CA SER A 39 31.06 -21.08 -24.08
C SER A 39 31.86 -19.79 -24.20
N LEU A 40 31.25 -18.66 -23.87
CA LEU A 40 31.89 -17.34 -23.87
C LEU A 40 33.00 -17.26 -22.82
N LEU A 41 32.75 -17.76 -21.60
CA LEU A 41 33.75 -17.81 -20.54
C LEU A 41 34.96 -18.66 -20.96
N GLN A 42 34.74 -19.82 -21.59
CA GLN A 42 35.82 -20.66 -22.10
C GLN A 42 36.66 -19.93 -23.16
N PHE A 43 36.02 -19.27 -24.12
CA PHE A 43 36.71 -18.46 -25.12
C PHE A 43 37.56 -17.34 -24.48
N VAL A 44 36.98 -16.60 -23.52
CA VAL A 44 37.69 -15.52 -22.82
C VAL A 44 38.91 -16.05 -22.05
N LYS A 45 38.80 -17.21 -21.39
CA LYS A 45 39.92 -17.87 -20.70
C LYS A 45 41.06 -18.22 -21.65
N GLU A 46 40.76 -18.78 -22.81
CA GLU A 46 41.76 -19.12 -23.83
C GLU A 46 42.47 -17.86 -24.34
N VAL A 47 41.72 -16.81 -24.66
CA VAL A 47 42.28 -15.55 -25.14
C VAL A 47 43.17 -14.87 -24.08
N ALA A 48 42.73 -14.88 -22.81
CA ALA A 48 43.50 -14.33 -21.69
C ALA A 48 44.81 -15.11 -21.45
N ALA A 49 44.77 -16.44 -21.57
CA ALA A 49 45.93 -17.32 -21.38
C ALA A 49 46.97 -17.16 -22.51
N GLU A 50 46.54 -17.00 -23.76
CA GLU A 50 47.44 -16.88 -24.91
C GLU A 50 48.22 -15.56 -24.95
N LYS A 51 47.70 -14.48 -24.35
CA LYS A 51 48.31 -13.14 -24.31
C LYS A 51 48.68 -12.55 -25.68
N LYS A 52 48.11 -13.05 -26.78
CA LYS A 52 48.34 -12.56 -28.16
C LYS A 52 47.53 -11.30 -28.52
N VAL A 53 46.67 -10.86 -27.60
CA VAL A 53 45.77 -9.71 -27.77
C VAL A 53 46.41 -8.40 -27.32
N SER A 54 45.96 -7.29 -27.89
CA SER A 54 46.50 -5.95 -27.59
C SER A 54 46.26 -5.47 -26.16
N ARG A 55 45.24 -6.00 -25.46
CA ARG A 55 44.89 -5.64 -24.07
C ARG A 55 44.68 -6.87 -23.20
N PRO A 56 45.73 -7.62 -22.82
CA PRO A 56 45.59 -8.87 -22.07
C PRO A 56 44.84 -8.70 -20.73
N LEU A 57 45.07 -7.59 -20.04
CA LEU A 57 44.40 -7.27 -18.77
C LEU A 57 42.88 -7.13 -18.93
N PHE A 58 42.40 -6.51 -20.01
CA PHE A 58 40.97 -6.39 -20.28
C PHE A 58 40.29 -7.76 -20.38
N TRP A 59 40.94 -8.73 -21.05
CA TRP A 59 40.40 -10.08 -21.17
C TRP A 59 40.40 -10.83 -19.83
N LYS A 60 41.40 -10.60 -18.99
CA LYS A 60 41.40 -11.17 -17.63
C LYS A 60 40.30 -10.57 -16.74
N ILE A 61 40.03 -9.26 -16.85
CA ILE A 61 38.88 -8.62 -16.19
C ILE A 61 37.56 -9.21 -16.70
N ALA A 62 37.43 -9.43 -18.02
CA ALA A 62 36.26 -10.06 -18.60
C ALA A 62 36.07 -11.50 -18.10
N GLU A 63 37.15 -12.28 -17.95
CA GLU A 63 37.12 -13.63 -17.36
C GLU A 63 36.53 -13.59 -15.95
N ALA A 64 37.07 -12.72 -15.10
CA ALA A 64 36.64 -12.59 -13.72
C ALA A 64 35.15 -12.21 -13.64
N TYR A 65 34.72 -11.28 -14.50
CA TYR A 65 33.34 -10.82 -14.51
C TYR A 65 32.34 -11.86 -15.06
N LEU A 66 32.68 -12.56 -16.13
CA LEU A 66 31.84 -13.65 -16.66
C LEU A 66 31.76 -14.82 -15.67
N THR A 67 32.84 -15.09 -14.93
CA THR A 67 32.83 -16.08 -13.83
C THR A 67 31.88 -15.65 -12.71
N PHE A 68 31.85 -14.36 -12.37
CA PHE A 68 30.89 -13.79 -11.43
C PHE A 68 29.45 -13.92 -11.93
N LEU A 69 29.18 -13.59 -13.20
CA LEU A 69 27.84 -13.74 -13.80
C LEU A 69 27.37 -15.20 -13.85
N ALA A 70 28.31 -16.15 -13.94
CA ALA A 70 28.01 -17.58 -13.85
C ALA A 70 27.66 -18.04 -12.42
N GLY A 71 27.75 -17.15 -11.42
CA GLY A 71 27.43 -17.42 -10.02
C GLY A 71 28.59 -17.97 -9.18
N ASP A 72 29.78 -18.18 -9.76
CA ASP A 72 30.95 -18.65 -9.02
C ASP A 72 31.72 -17.48 -8.40
N LEU A 73 31.20 -16.99 -7.28
CA LEU A 73 31.74 -15.84 -6.55
C LEU A 73 33.16 -16.09 -5.98
N TYR A 74 33.52 -17.35 -5.76
CA TYR A 74 34.83 -17.73 -5.22
C TYR A 74 35.89 -17.76 -6.32
N ALA A 75 35.59 -18.40 -7.45
CA ALA A 75 36.49 -18.41 -8.59
C ALA A 75 36.68 -17.00 -9.17
N ALA A 76 35.60 -16.20 -9.25
CA ALA A 76 35.70 -14.82 -9.67
C ALA A 76 36.67 -14.02 -8.79
N GLU A 77 36.57 -14.14 -7.46
CA GLU A 77 37.48 -13.42 -6.53
C GLU A 77 38.94 -13.81 -6.74
N LYS A 78 39.25 -15.08 -6.97
CA LYS A 78 40.62 -15.51 -7.27
C LYS A 78 41.19 -14.83 -8.52
N VAL A 79 40.40 -14.76 -9.58
CA VAL A 79 40.85 -14.09 -10.82
C VAL A 79 41.06 -12.59 -10.56
N PHE A 80 40.22 -11.96 -9.71
CA PHE A 80 40.41 -10.58 -9.26
C PHE A 80 41.69 -10.39 -8.45
N GLU A 81 41.98 -11.25 -7.49
CA GLU A 81 43.22 -11.21 -6.70
C GLU A 81 44.45 -11.28 -7.62
N GLU A 82 44.45 -12.20 -8.60
CA GLU A 82 45.52 -12.31 -9.60
C GLU A 82 45.65 -11.06 -10.50
N ILE A 83 44.57 -10.32 -10.74
CA ILE A 83 44.61 -9.06 -11.49
C ILE A 83 45.27 -7.95 -10.65
N GLU A 84 45.01 -7.94 -9.34
CA GLU A 84 45.53 -6.93 -8.41
C GLU A 84 47.03 -7.11 -8.09
N GLU A 85 47.62 -8.27 -8.38
CA GLU A 85 49.06 -8.52 -8.24
C GLU A 85 49.93 -7.73 -9.24
N GLN A 86 49.34 -7.21 -10.31
CA GLN A 86 50.04 -6.45 -11.35
C GLN A 86 49.58 -4.98 -11.38
N PRO A 87 50.48 -4.03 -11.70
CA PRO A 87 50.11 -2.61 -11.78
C PRO A 87 49.14 -2.38 -12.94
N ILE A 88 48.04 -1.68 -12.66
CA ILE A 88 47.03 -1.29 -13.64
C ILE A 88 47.25 0.17 -14.01
N GLU A 89 47.90 0.41 -15.15
CA GLU A 89 48.22 1.76 -15.63
C GLU A 89 47.03 2.46 -16.29
N ASP A 90 46.14 1.71 -16.95
CA ASP A 90 44.96 2.25 -17.64
C ASP A 90 43.88 2.66 -16.61
N PRO A 91 43.58 3.97 -16.48
CA PRO A 91 42.59 4.45 -15.51
C PRO A 91 41.18 3.90 -15.76
N ALA A 92 40.82 3.62 -17.01
CA ALA A 92 39.51 3.09 -17.35
C ALA A 92 39.37 1.63 -16.91
N LEU A 93 40.42 0.82 -17.10
CA LEU A 93 40.44 -0.57 -16.61
C LEU A 93 40.45 -0.62 -15.08
N LYS A 94 41.17 0.31 -14.43
CA LYS A 94 41.17 0.43 -12.98
C LYS A 94 39.76 0.72 -12.44
N GLU A 95 39.05 1.68 -13.03
CA GLU A 95 37.69 1.99 -12.61
C GLU A 95 36.72 0.83 -12.87
N GLN A 96 36.83 0.15 -14.02
CA GLN A 96 36.02 -1.04 -14.30
C GLN A 96 36.22 -2.13 -13.24
N LEU A 97 37.47 -2.37 -12.84
CA LEU A 97 37.81 -3.31 -11.78
C LEU A 97 37.15 -2.91 -10.45
N GLU A 98 37.25 -1.64 -10.06
CA GLU A 98 36.66 -1.11 -8.83
C GLU A 98 35.13 -1.28 -8.80
N VAL A 99 34.45 -1.03 -9.93
CA VAL A 99 32.99 -1.19 -10.06
C VAL A 99 32.59 -2.65 -9.95
N ILE A 100 33.28 -3.56 -10.65
CA ILE A 100 32.95 -4.99 -10.59
C ILE A 100 33.19 -5.52 -9.18
N ARG A 101 34.28 -5.13 -8.52
CA ARG A 101 34.56 -5.51 -7.14
C ARG A 101 33.46 -5.05 -6.18
N LEU A 102 32.95 -3.83 -6.38
CA LEU A 102 31.82 -3.33 -5.60
C LEU A 102 30.54 -4.17 -5.84
N VAL A 103 30.21 -4.49 -7.09
CA VAL A 103 29.06 -5.33 -7.46
C VAL A 103 29.18 -6.74 -6.85
N MET A 104 30.38 -7.34 -6.90
CA MET A 104 30.66 -8.63 -6.28
C MET A 104 30.49 -8.58 -4.77
N LYS A 105 31.05 -7.56 -4.11
CA LYS A 105 30.91 -7.37 -2.67
C LYS A 105 29.44 -7.22 -2.25
N LEU A 106 28.64 -6.45 -3.00
CA LEU A 106 27.20 -6.31 -2.78
C LEU A 106 26.45 -7.64 -2.98
N SER A 107 26.85 -8.43 -3.98
CA SER A 107 26.23 -9.72 -4.27
C SER A 107 26.53 -10.77 -3.20
N LYS A 108 27.73 -10.71 -2.60
CA LYS A 108 28.20 -11.59 -1.50
C LYS A 108 27.56 -11.31 -0.14
N LEU A 109 26.87 -10.17 0.05
CA LEU A 109 26.19 -9.89 1.32
C LEU A 109 25.20 -11.01 1.63
N GLU A 110 25.17 -11.54 2.85
CA GLU A 110 24.29 -12.66 3.21
C GLU A 110 23.13 -12.24 4.12
N LYS A 111 23.34 -11.23 4.96
CA LYS A 111 22.38 -10.79 5.97
C LYS A 111 22.36 -9.26 6.08
N PRO A 112 21.21 -8.66 6.41
CA PRO A 112 21.11 -7.23 6.65
C PRO A 112 21.39 -6.90 8.12
N ASP A 113 22.62 -7.16 8.57
CA ASP A 113 23.09 -6.81 9.91
C ASP A 113 23.65 -5.38 9.97
N ASP A 114 24.06 -4.94 11.17
CA ASP A 114 24.57 -3.57 11.38
C ASP A 114 25.85 -3.30 10.58
N GLU A 115 26.67 -4.31 10.31
CA GLU A 115 27.87 -4.18 9.47
C GLU A 115 27.46 -3.89 8.01
N THR A 116 26.53 -4.70 7.49
CA THR A 116 25.98 -4.54 6.14
C THR A 116 25.30 -3.19 5.98
N GLU A 117 24.42 -2.82 6.92
CA GLU A 117 23.72 -1.54 6.90
C GLU A 117 24.70 -0.35 7.00
N SER A 118 25.77 -0.48 7.79
CA SER A 118 26.82 0.55 7.88
C SER A 118 27.63 0.67 6.60
N PHE A 119 27.98 -0.45 5.96
CA PHE A 119 28.65 -0.46 4.66
C PHE A 119 27.79 0.22 3.59
N ILE A 120 26.51 -0.15 3.48
CA ILE A 120 25.59 0.45 2.51
C ILE A 120 25.38 1.95 2.76
N ALA A 121 25.23 2.37 4.02
CA ALA A 121 25.10 3.80 4.32
C ALA A 121 26.38 4.58 3.99
N GLY A 122 27.55 3.98 4.18
CA GLY A 122 28.84 4.53 3.75
C GLY A 122 28.90 4.69 2.23
N LEU A 123 28.52 3.64 1.50
CA LEU A 123 28.46 3.60 0.04
C LEU A 123 27.59 4.74 -0.49
N ILE A 124 26.34 4.86 -0.02
CA ILE A 124 25.40 5.88 -0.52
C ILE A 124 25.89 7.32 -0.23
N ARG A 125 26.56 7.54 0.91
CA ARG A 125 26.97 8.89 1.33
C ARG A 125 28.30 9.35 0.78
N LYS A 126 29.25 8.46 0.52
CA LYS A 126 30.64 8.85 0.27
C LYS A 126 31.14 8.40 -1.08
N ASP A 127 30.70 7.25 -1.56
CA ASP A 127 31.29 6.60 -2.73
C ASP A 127 30.99 7.35 -4.04
N SER A 128 32.01 7.53 -4.87
CA SER A 128 31.91 8.20 -6.16
C SER A 128 31.29 7.30 -7.23
N LEU A 129 31.56 5.98 -7.21
CA LEU A 129 31.03 5.01 -8.16
C LEU A 129 29.52 4.85 -7.98
N TYR A 130 29.04 4.85 -6.74
CA TYR A 130 27.60 4.84 -6.44
C TYR A 130 26.84 5.98 -7.14
N ARG A 131 27.46 7.17 -7.24
CA ARG A 131 26.85 8.34 -7.90
C ARG A 131 27.12 8.38 -9.40
N LYS A 132 28.28 7.89 -9.82
CA LYS A 132 28.73 7.91 -11.22
C LYS A 132 27.93 6.93 -12.09
N TYR A 133 27.57 5.77 -11.56
CA TYR A 133 26.87 4.71 -12.29
C TYR A 133 25.37 4.72 -12.01
N PRO A 134 24.50 5.11 -12.97
CA PRO A 134 23.07 5.30 -12.72
C PRO A 134 22.31 4.05 -12.27
N SER A 135 22.79 2.86 -12.63
CA SER A 135 22.20 1.56 -12.23
C SER A 135 22.58 1.12 -10.82
N MET A 136 23.65 1.68 -10.24
CA MET A 136 24.16 1.26 -8.92
C MET A 136 23.16 1.52 -7.78
N PRO A 137 22.46 2.67 -7.71
CA PRO A 137 21.41 2.88 -6.72
C PRO A 137 20.33 1.81 -6.74
N ASP A 138 19.80 1.45 -7.91
CA ASP A 138 18.74 0.45 -8.02
C ASP A 138 19.26 -0.95 -7.72
N PHE A 139 20.48 -1.28 -8.12
CA PHE A 139 21.14 -2.53 -7.75
C PHE A 139 21.25 -2.69 -6.22
N VAL A 140 21.74 -1.64 -5.53
CA VAL A 140 21.86 -1.64 -4.07
C VAL A 140 20.49 -1.77 -3.39
N LYS A 141 19.49 -1.01 -3.85
CA LYS A 141 18.12 -1.07 -3.30
C LYS A 141 17.50 -2.45 -3.48
N HIS A 142 17.58 -3.04 -4.66
CA HIS A 142 17.03 -4.37 -4.95
C HIS A 142 17.75 -5.44 -4.14
N ARG A 143 19.08 -5.38 -4.03
CA ARG A 143 19.87 -6.30 -3.20
C ARG A 143 19.45 -6.22 -1.74
N MET A 144 19.36 -5.01 -1.17
CA MET A 144 18.94 -4.81 0.22
C MET A 144 17.50 -5.26 0.46
N ALA A 145 16.58 -4.95 -0.47
CA ALA A 145 15.20 -5.42 -0.37
C ALA A 145 15.12 -6.95 -0.34
N ALA A 146 15.91 -7.65 -1.18
CA ALA A 146 15.97 -9.10 -1.15
C ALA A 146 16.56 -9.66 0.15
N LEU A 147 17.64 -9.07 0.68
CA LEU A 147 18.21 -9.48 1.97
C LEU A 147 17.19 -9.34 3.11
N TYR A 148 16.47 -8.23 3.17
CA TYR A 148 15.43 -8.03 4.18
C TYR A 148 14.27 -9.01 4.03
N ARG A 149 13.81 -9.32 2.81
CA ARG A 149 12.78 -10.35 2.59
C ARG A 149 13.24 -11.73 3.06
N GLN A 150 14.48 -12.10 2.77
CA GLN A 150 15.07 -13.38 3.19
C GLN A 150 15.25 -13.49 4.70
N ASN A 151 15.24 -12.36 5.42
CA ASN A 151 15.44 -12.28 6.87
C ASN A 151 14.19 -11.77 7.62
N ASP A 152 12.99 -11.94 7.04
CA ASP A 152 11.69 -11.61 7.67
C ASP A 152 11.56 -10.13 8.11
N ARG A 153 12.09 -9.20 7.30
CA ARG A 153 11.99 -7.75 7.50
C ARG A 153 11.21 -7.08 6.36
N PRO A 154 9.92 -7.41 6.16
CA PRO A 154 9.18 -7.02 4.97
C PRO A 154 8.99 -5.49 4.86
N GLY A 155 8.87 -4.79 6.00
CA GLY A 155 8.75 -3.34 6.05
C GLY A 155 10.02 -2.62 5.61
N LYS A 156 11.19 -3.02 6.15
CA LYS A 156 12.49 -2.51 5.68
C LYS A 156 12.72 -2.83 4.20
N ALA A 157 12.33 -4.04 3.75
CA ALA A 157 12.41 -4.42 2.34
C ALA A 157 11.57 -3.49 1.45
N PHE A 158 10.35 -3.17 1.90
CA PHE A 158 9.45 -2.26 1.18
C PHE A 158 10.07 -0.86 1.02
N LEU A 159 10.61 -0.26 2.09
CA LEU A 159 11.21 1.08 2.02
C LEU A 159 12.55 1.16 1.28
N CYS A 160 13.18 0.02 0.96
CA CYS A 160 14.35 0.02 0.09
C CYS A 160 13.98 0.38 -1.35
N ILE A 161 12.78 0.03 -1.81
CA ILE A 161 12.38 0.13 -3.22
C ILE A 161 11.12 0.98 -3.45
N ASN A 162 10.37 1.28 -2.39
CA ASN A 162 9.17 2.11 -2.44
C ASN A 162 9.31 3.30 -1.49
N SER A 163 8.54 4.33 -1.77
CA SER A 163 8.40 5.52 -0.94
C SER A 163 7.41 5.33 0.22
N PHE A 164 7.40 6.30 1.13
CA PHE A 164 6.39 6.37 2.17
C PHE A 164 4.98 6.63 1.62
N ASP A 165 4.85 7.41 0.53
CA ASP A 165 3.54 7.66 -0.09
C ASP A 165 2.96 6.37 -0.71
N GLU A 166 3.81 5.49 -1.23
CA GLU A 166 3.40 4.15 -1.68
C GLU A 166 2.99 3.24 -0.51
N LEU A 167 3.61 3.39 0.67
CA LEU A 167 3.13 2.71 1.89
C LEU A 167 1.75 3.23 2.30
N ARG A 168 1.53 4.55 2.25
CA ARG A 168 0.22 5.18 2.52
C ARG A 168 -0.86 4.71 1.55
N ALA A 169 -0.52 4.54 0.29
CA ALA A 169 -1.49 4.12 -0.73
C ALA A 169 -2.04 2.70 -0.48
N ASN A 170 -1.24 1.79 0.07
CA ASN A 170 -1.67 0.43 0.39
C ASN A 170 -0.95 -0.12 1.64
N PRO A 171 -1.30 0.37 2.85
CA PRO A 171 -0.65 -0.07 4.07
C PRO A 171 -1.03 -1.53 4.38
N LYS A 172 -0.02 -2.36 4.62
CA LYS A 172 -0.19 -3.73 5.11
C LYS A 172 0.22 -3.83 6.57
N MET A 173 -0.51 -4.63 7.35
CA MET A 173 -0.22 -4.79 8.79
C MET A 173 1.22 -5.27 9.02
N GLU A 174 1.68 -6.28 8.29
CA GLU A 174 3.06 -6.80 8.42
C GLU A 174 4.15 -5.75 8.14
N LEU A 175 3.93 -4.87 7.16
CA LEU A 175 4.87 -3.81 6.81
C LEU A 175 4.92 -2.75 7.90
N VAL A 176 3.74 -2.29 8.34
CA VAL A 176 3.60 -1.27 9.39
C VAL A 176 4.19 -1.79 10.70
N GLU A 177 3.98 -3.05 11.06
CA GLU A 177 4.53 -3.64 12.29
C GLU A 177 6.05 -3.78 12.28
N ASP A 178 6.65 -4.25 11.17
CA ASP A 178 8.11 -4.31 11.03
C ASP A 178 8.74 -2.90 11.09
N LEU A 179 8.15 -1.94 10.38
CA LEU A 179 8.61 -0.55 10.40
C LEU A 179 8.45 0.09 11.78
N LEU A 180 7.36 -0.19 12.49
CA LEU A 180 7.11 0.36 13.81
C LEU A 180 8.16 -0.15 14.82
N LYS A 181 8.53 -1.43 14.74
CA LYS A 181 9.63 -2.01 15.54
C LYS A 181 10.95 -1.28 15.28
N MET A 182 11.24 -0.93 14.02
CA MET A 182 12.42 -0.13 13.68
C MET A 182 12.32 1.29 14.25
N ALA A 183 11.23 2.00 13.98
CA ALA A 183 11.04 3.40 14.38
C ALA A 183 11.02 3.63 15.91
N GLN A 184 10.70 2.60 16.68
CA GLN A 184 10.68 2.64 18.15
C GLN A 184 12.02 2.29 18.80
N LYS A 185 13.06 1.97 18.02
CA LYS A 185 14.40 1.77 18.56
C LYS A 185 14.89 3.05 19.23
N LYS A 186 15.57 2.89 20.37
CA LYS A 186 16.21 4.01 21.09
C LYS A 186 17.25 4.71 20.21
N GLU A 187 18.02 3.92 19.46
CA GLU A 187 19.04 4.41 18.55
C GLU A 187 18.83 3.75 17.19
N HIS A 188 18.99 4.56 16.15
CA HIS A 188 18.91 4.12 14.77
C HIS A 188 20.32 4.17 14.19
N ASN A 189 20.68 3.20 13.36
CA ASN A 189 21.94 3.32 12.63
C ASN A 189 21.78 4.29 11.44
N ALA A 190 22.89 4.46 10.71
CA ALA A 190 22.96 5.38 9.60
C ALA A 190 21.97 5.05 8.45
N PHE A 191 21.74 3.78 8.16
CA PHE A 191 20.87 3.33 7.08
C PHE A 191 19.40 3.40 7.49
N GLU A 192 19.08 3.01 8.72
CA GLU A 192 17.73 3.12 9.28
C GLU A 192 17.24 4.57 9.26
N ARG A 193 18.10 5.54 9.61
CA ARG A 193 17.77 6.98 9.48
C ARG A 193 17.45 7.40 8.05
N MET A 194 18.03 6.74 7.05
CA MET A 194 17.75 7.02 5.64
C MET A 194 16.39 6.47 5.23
N LEU A 195 16.06 5.25 5.67
CA LEU A 195 14.74 4.65 5.44
C LEU A 195 13.63 5.43 6.14
N LEU A 196 13.86 5.90 7.36
CA LEU A 196 12.89 6.63 8.18
C LEU A 196 12.80 8.14 7.89
N LYS A 197 13.53 8.66 6.89
CA LYS A 197 13.71 10.11 6.70
C LYS A 197 12.41 10.94 6.75
N ASN A 198 11.31 10.39 6.21
CA ASN A 198 9.99 11.04 6.16
C ASN A 198 8.91 10.24 6.92
N LEU A 199 9.31 9.41 7.88
CA LEU A 199 8.43 8.45 8.55
C LEU A 199 8.72 8.40 10.04
N THR A 200 7.72 8.68 10.88
CA THR A 200 7.86 8.61 12.35
C THR A 200 7.17 7.39 12.93
N ALA A 201 7.46 7.09 14.20
CA ALA A 201 6.71 6.06 14.93
C ALA A 201 5.23 6.42 15.09
N ASN A 202 4.89 7.71 15.18
CA ASN A 202 3.50 8.16 15.30
C ASN A 202 2.74 7.92 13.99
N ASP A 203 3.35 8.20 12.83
CA ASP A 203 2.73 7.92 11.53
C ASP A 203 2.35 6.44 11.39
N LEU A 204 3.22 5.56 11.89
CA LEU A 204 3.01 4.11 11.85
C LEU A 204 1.97 3.64 12.87
N LEU A 205 1.87 4.29 14.04
CA LEU A 205 0.83 4.03 15.03
C LEU A 205 -0.54 4.47 14.51
N ASP A 206 -0.62 5.64 13.88
CA ASP A 206 -1.83 6.11 13.20
C ASP A 206 -2.25 5.16 12.07
N MET A 207 -1.31 4.69 11.24
CA MET A 207 -1.59 3.69 10.18
C MET A 207 -2.13 2.40 10.77
N LYS A 208 -1.46 1.88 11.79
CA LYS A 208 -1.88 0.63 12.44
C LYS A 208 -3.27 0.77 13.07
N ALA A 209 -3.56 1.90 13.71
CA ALA A 209 -4.89 2.17 14.26
C ALA A 209 -5.95 2.24 13.15
N SER A 210 -5.67 2.92 12.04
CA SER A 210 -6.57 3.03 10.88
C SER A 210 -6.86 1.65 10.24
N LEU A 211 -5.85 0.77 10.18
CA LEU A 211 -6.02 -0.63 9.75
C LEU A 211 -6.97 -1.42 10.67
N HIS A 212 -6.82 -1.27 11.99
CA HIS A 212 -7.73 -1.87 12.97
C HIS A 212 -9.16 -1.30 12.86
N MET A 213 -9.31 0.02 12.71
CA MET A 213 -10.61 0.67 12.54
C MET A 213 -11.39 0.16 11.32
N ALA A 214 -10.72 0.00 10.17
CA ALA A 214 -11.33 -0.56 8.97
C ALA A 214 -11.80 -2.02 9.15
N ARG A 215 -11.16 -2.77 10.06
CA ARG A 215 -11.57 -4.12 10.49
C ARG A 215 -12.62 -4.09 11.62
N GLY A 216 -13.05 -2.90 12.07
CA GLY A 216 -14.00 -2.73 13.17
C GLY A 216 -13.43 -3.08 14.54
N GLU A 217 -12.10 -3.21 14.66
CA GLU A 217 -11.40 -3.58 15.88
C GLU A 217 -11.12 -2.31 16.70
N LEU A 218 -12.19 -1.65 17.16
CA LEU A 218 -12.11 -0.30 17.78
C LEU A 218 -11.23 -0.28 19.03
N GLU A 219 -11.34 -1.28 19.90
CA GLU A 219 -10.51 -1.37 21.10
C GLU A 219 -9.03 -1.59 20.76
N ALA A 220 -8.71 -2.43 19.76
CA ALA A 220 -7.33 -2.63 19.30
C ALA A 220 -6.75 -1.38 18.62
N ALA A 221 -7.59 -0.64 17.89
CA ALA A 221 -7.24 0.65 17.31
C ALA A 221 -6.90 1.66 18.42
N TYR A 222 -7.73 1.76 19.46
CA TYR A 222 -7.48 2.66 20.59
C TYR A 222 -6.22 2.30 21.37
N GLU A 223 -6.03 1.02 21.70
CA GLU A 223 -4.81 0.55 22.39
C GLU A 223 -3.54 0.82 21.56
N THR A 224 -3.64 0.79 20.24
CA THR A 224 -2.54 1.20 19.36
C THR A 224 -2.34 2.72 19.41
N TYR A 225 -3.41 3.49 19.18
CA TYR A 225 -3.36 4.94 19.02
C TYR A 225 -2.88 5.65 20.30
N ARG A 226 -3.32 5.18 21.47
CA ARG A 226 -2.95 5.75 22.78
C ARG A 226 -1.47 5.56 23.15
N ARG A 227 -0.70 4.81 22.37
CA ARG A 227 0.76 4.73 22.51
C ARG A 227 1.45 6.01 22.04
N MET A 228 0.78 6.82 21.22
CA MET A 228 1.20 8.17 20.89
C MET A 228 0.88 9.10 22.05
N PRO A 229 1.78 10.05 22.41
CA PRO A 229 1.45 11.10 23.37
C PRO A 229 0.18 11.85 22.95
N ALA A 230 -0.75 12.07 23.88
CA ALA A 230 -2.02 12.74 23.60
C ALA A 230 -1.85 14.12 22.94
N ALA A 231 -0.77 14.84 23.28
CA ALA A 231 -0.42 16.13 22.67
C ALA A 231 -0.17 16.07 21.14
N ASN A 232 0.08 14.88 20.59
CA ASN A 232 0.34 14.66 19.17
C ASN A 232 -0.90 14.14 18.43
N TRP A 233 -2.03 13.92 19.11
CA TRP A 233 -3.22 13.37 18.46
C TRP A 233 -3.82 14.33 17.43
N ASP A 234 -3.67 15.63 17.65
CA ASP A 234 -4.19 16.68 16.76
C ASP A 234 -3.31 16.88 15.50
N ASP A 235 -2.14 16.23 15.42
CA ASP A 235 -1.29 16.25 14.22
C ASP A 235 -1.91 15.45 13.05
N TYR A 236 -2.98 14.67 13.30
CA TYR A 236 -3.61 13.73 12.36
C TYR A 236 -5.03 14.15 11.93
N ASP A 237 -5.25 15.46 11.81
CA ASP A 237 -6.52 16.11 11.47
C ASP A 237 -7.66 15.88 12.48
N LEU A 238 -8.72 16.67 12.32
CA LEU A 238 -9.93 16.62 13.13
C LEU A 238 -11.14 16.26 12.27
N TYR A 239 -12.04 15.44 12.83
CA TYR A 239 -13.13 14.83 12.09
C TYR A 239 -14.47 15.04 12.81
N ASN A 240 -15.52 15.30 12.04
CA ASN A 240 -16.88 15.07 12.49
C ASN A 240 -17.43 13.91 11.68
N VAL A 241 -17.60 12.72 12.27
CA VAL A 241 -18.13 11.56 11.53
C VAL A 241 -19.62 11.33 11.73
N PHE A 242 -20.28 12.12 12.59
CA PHE A 242 -21.66 11.89 13.02
C PHE A 242 -22.67 12.77 12.26
N LYS A 243 -22.23 13.61 11.32
CA LYS A 243 -23.13 14.43 10.50
C LYS A 243 -23.92 13.55 9.54
N GLU A 244 -25.24 13.61 9.65
CA GLU A 244 -26.13 13.00 8.67
C GLU A 244 -25.97 13.68 7.32
N THR A 245 -25.74 12.88 6.27
CA THR A 245 -25.71 13.34 4.88
C THR A 245 -26.74 12.58 4.08
N THR A 246 -27.35 13.21 3.08
CA THR A 246 -28.27 12.56 2.14
C THR A 246 -27.66 12.40 0.73
N LYS A 247 -26.48 12.97 0.51
CA LYS A 247 -25.74 12.95 -0.74
C LYS A 247 -24.33 12.42 -0.49
N ASP A 248 -23.88 11.52 -1.35
CA ASP A 248 -22.47 11.10 -1.36
C ASP A 248 -21.62 12.26 -1.85
N CYS A 249 -20.42 12.41 -1.29
CA CYS A 249 -19.49 13.39 -1.82
C CYS A 249 -18.03 12.95 -1.77
N ILE A 250 -17.56 12.44 -2.90
CA ILE A 250 -16.19 11.94 -3.11
C ILE A 250 -15.19 13.11 -3.27
N ARG A 251 -15.66 14.32 -3.61
CA ARG A 251 -14.83 15.53 -3.80
C ARG A 251 -15.28 16.75 -3.00
N CYS A 252 -16.19 16.58 -2.04
CA CYS A 252 -16.54 17.71 -1.20
C CYS A 252 -15.38 17.97 -0.26
N TYR A 253 -14.71 19.09 -0.48
CA TYR A 253 -14.11 19.83 0.62
C TYR A 253 -15.27 20.28 1.52
N GLN A 254 -15.83 19.38 2.35
CA GLN A 254 -16.47 19.85 3.57
C GLN A 254 -15.33 20.29 4.49
N ARG A 255 -14.66 21.38 4.09
CA ARG A 255 -13.94 22.25 5.00
C ARG A 255 -14.96 22.55 6.07
N ASN A 256 -14.68 22.10 7.29
CA ASN A 256 -14.89 22.88 8.50
C ASN A 256 -16.08 23.83 8.37
N ASP A 257 -17.29 23.29 8.27
CA ASP A 257 -18.47 24.04 8.67
C ASP A 257 -18.42 24.06 10.20
N THR A 258 -17.41 24.77 10.69
CA THR A 258 -16.83 24.79 12.05
C THR A 258 -17.69 25.58 13.02
N THR A 259 -18.88 26.01 12.61
CA THR A 259 -19.67 26.90 13.46
C THR A 259 -20.56 26.15 14.45
N THR A 260 -20.77 24.83 14.30
CA THR A 260 -21.68 24.08 15.20
C THR A 260 -21.34 22.60 15.47
N ALA A 261 -20.36 22.00 14.80
CA ALA A 261 -20.05 20.57 14.94
C ALA A 261 -18.84 20.30 15.84
N GLU A 262 -18.97 19.36 16.79
CA GLU A 262 -17.87 18.80 17.55
C GLU A 262 -16.90 18.08 16.59
N LEU A 263 -15.71 18.67 16.40
CA LEU A 263 -14.61 18.07 15.68
C LEU A 263 -13.74 17.31 16.68
N LEU A 264 -13.43 16.05 16.37
CA LEU A 264 -12.70 15.14 17.24
C LEU A 264 -11.41 14.70 16.55
N ASN A 265 -10.31 14.64 17.28
CA ASN A 265 -9.15 13.89 16.79
C ASN A 265 -9.46 12.38 16.79
N LYS A 266 -8.62 11.58 16.15
CA LYS A 266 -8.88 10.13 15.99
C LYS A 266 -8.92 9.38 17.33
N GLY A 267 -8.19 9.84 18.36
CA GLY A 267 -8.21 9.25 19.70
C GLY A 267 -9.54 9.48 20.42
N GLU A 268 -10.01 10.73 20.47
CA GLU A 268 -11.33 11.09 21.01
C GLU A 268 -12.47 10.41 20.25
N LEU A 269 -12.32 10.31 18.92
CA LEU A 269 -13.27 9.60 18.07
C LEU A 269 -13.35 8.12 18.45
N LEU A 270 -12.22 7.44 18.65
CA LEU A 270 -12.16 6.05 19.09
C LEU A 270 -12.86 5.86 20.44
N GLU A 271 -12.59 6.74 21.41
CA GLU A 271 -13.25 6.71 22.72
C GLU A 271 -14.78 6.82 22.59
N LYS A 272 -15.24 7.77 21.77
CA LYS A 272 -16.68 7.98 21.53
C LYS A 272 -17.32 6.80 20.81
N LEU A 273 -16.65 6.18 19.84
CA LEU A 273 -17.16 4.99 19.15
C LEU A 273 -17.26 3.79 20.09
N ILE A 274 -16.24 3.58 20.94
CA ILE A 274 -16.22 2.50 21.94
C ILE A 274 -17.34 2.72 22.97
N ASP A 275 -17.53 3.95 23.47
CA ASP A 275 -18.61 4.27 24.40
C ASP A 275 -20.00 4.04 23.78
N LEU A 276 -20.22 4.49 22.54
CA LEU A 276 -21.46 4.24 21.82
C LEU A 276 -21.71 2.74 21.63
N ASP A 277 -20.69 1.99 21.20
CA ASP A 277 -20.80 0.54 21.00
C ASP A 277 -21.12 -0.17 22.32
N TYR A 278 -20.43 0.18 23.41
CA TYR A 278 -20.73 -0.32 24.75
C TYR A 278 -22.17 -0.01 25.17
N LYS A 279 -22.65 1.23 25.00
CA LYS A 279 -24.03 1.63 25.32
C LYS A 279 -25.06 0.83 24.51
N THR A 280 -24.77 0.48 23.25
CA THR A 280 -25.66 -0.39 22.47
C THR A 280 -25.70 -1.81 23.03
N ARG A 281 -24.55 -2.39 23.39
CA ARG A 281 -24.45 -3.74 23.98
C ARG A 281 -25.10 -3.83 25.36
N ALA A 282 -24.93 -2.80 26.19
CA ALA A 282 -25.46 -2.71 27.54
C ALA A 282 -26.91 -2.21 27.61
N ASN A 283 -27.51 -1.89 26.46
CA ASN A 283 -28.87 -1.35 26.34
C ASN A 283 -29.09 -0.06 27.17
N ILE A 284 -28.11 0.85 27.17
CA ILE A 284 -28.13 2.09 27.96
C ILE A 284 -28.59 3.27 27.09
N GLY A 285 -29.51 4.08 27.63
CA GLY A 285 -29.98 5.33 27.01
C GLY A 285 -30.81 5.10 25.74
N ASN A 286 -30.72 6.02 24.77
CA ASN A 286 -31.45 5.90 23.50
C ASN A 286 -30.69 4.99 22.52
N VAL A 287 -30.86 3.68 22.67
CA VAL A 287 -30.12 2.66 21.92
C VAL A 287 -30.37 2.72 20.40
N ALA A 288 -31.59 3.09 19.98
CA ALA A 288 -31.88 3.31 18.57
C ALA A 288 -31.02 4.45 17.99
N MET A 289 -30.87 5.55 18.74
CA MET A 289 -30.02 6.68 18.35
C MET A 289 -28.53 6.32 18.39
N HIS A 290 -28.06 5.57 19.40
CA HIS A 290 -26.66 5.13 19.47
C HIS A 290 -26.28 4.26 18.25
N HIS A 291 -27.13 3.31 17.88
CA HIS A 291 -26.96 2.56 16.64
C HIS A 291 -26.98 3.48 15.42
N TYR A 292 -27.88 4.46 15.36
CA TYR A 292 -27.91 5.40 14.24
C TYR A 292 -26.60 6.20 14.10
N GLN A 293 -26.05 6.69 15.22
CA GLN A 293 -24.78 7.40 15.26
C GLN A 293 -23.59 6.52 14.84
N LEU A 294 -23.54 5.26 15.29
CA LEU A 294 -22.52 4.30 14.84
C LEU A 294 -22.64 4.04 13.33
N GLY A 295 -23.86 3.90 12.81
CA GLY A 295 -24.10 3.75 11.38
C GLY A 295 -23.59 4.95 10.57
N LEU A 296 -23.91 6.17 11.03
CA LEU A 296 -23.41 7.40 10.41
C LEU A 296 -21.88 7.46 10.42
N ALA A 297 -21.26 7.13 11.55
CA ALA A 297 -19.82 7.14 11.71
C ALA A 297 -19.14 6.18 10.72
N PHE A 298 -19.55 4.90 10.70
CA PHE A 298 -18.95 3.92 9.79
C PHE A 298 -19.20 4.26 8.31
N TYR A 299 -20.36 4.83 7.96
CA TYR A 299 -20.60 5.29 6.60
C TYR A 299 -19.68 6.46 6.23
N ASN A 300 -19.58 7.47 7.09
CA ASN A 300 -18.85 8.69 6.82
C ASN A 300 -17.32 8.48 6.82
N MET A 301 -16.83 7.45 7.51
CA MET A 301 -15.42 7.00 7.49
C MET A 301 -15.07 6.05 6.34
N SER A 302 -16.05 5.64 5.53
CA SER A 302 -15.81 4.81 4.34
C SER A 302 -15.38 5.66 3.14
N TYR A 303 -14.94 5.01 2.06
CA TYR A 303 -14.69 5.60 0.73
C TYR A 303 -15.81 6.53 0.26
N PHE A 304 -17.07 6.17 0.54
CA PHE A 304 -18.27 6.90 0.13
C PHE A 304 -18.57 8.11 1.02
N GLY A 305 -17.99 8.13 2.22
CA GLY A 305 -18.12 9.17 3.22
C GLY A 305 -17.17 10.34 2.99
N TYR A 306 -17.35 11.42 3.77
CA TYR A 306 -16.52 12.62 3.64
C TYR A 306 -15.32 12.63 4.61
N ALA A 307 -15.28 11.74 5.60
CA ALA A 307 -14.21 11.61 6.60
C ALA A 307 -13.44 10.29 6.40
N TRP A 308 -13.21 9.93 5.15
CA TRP A 308 -12.56 8.68 4.73
C TRP A 308 -11.11 8.59 5.23
N GLU A 309 -10.45 9.74 5.45
CA GLU A 309 -9.09 9.86 5.96
C GLU A 309 -8.90 9.22 7.36
N VAL A 310 -10.01 8.96 8.08
CA VAL A 310 -9.96 8.27 9.37
C VAL A 310 -9.47 6.82 9.21
N MET A 311 -9.84 6.14 8.12
CA MET A 311 -9.55 4.70 7.92
C MET A 311 -8.59 4.41 6.75
N ASP A 312 -8.33 5.39 5.89
CA ASP A 312 -7.46 5.27 4.72
C ASP A 312 -6.59 6.52 4.50
N TYR A 313 -5.52 6.37 3.73
CA TYR A 313 -4.60 7.49 3.39
C TYR A 313 -4.63 7.87 1.92
N THR A 314 -5.44 7.19 1.11
CA THR A 314 -5.64 7.51 -0.29
C THR A 314 -7.09 7.31 -0.65
N ARG A 315 -7.63 8.23 -1.45
CA ARG A 315 -8.93 8.07 -2.09
C ARG A 315 -8.86 8.47 -3.55
N SER A 316 -9.11 7.52 -4.45
CA SER A 316 -9.09 7.70 -5.89
C SER A 316 -10.49 7.77 -6.47
N GLY A 317 -10.72 8.78 -7.32
CA GLY A 317 -11.92 8.83 -8.14
C GLY A 317 -11.98 7.71 -9.18
N ALA A 318 -10.84 7.13 -9.56
CA ALA A 318 -10.80 6.02 -10.52
C ALA A 318 -11.43 4.75 -9.94
N THR A 319 -11.36 4.54 -8.63
CA THR A 319 -11.95 3.39 -7.92
C THR A 319 -13.42 3.21 -8.21
N TRP A 320 -14.16 4.30 -8.43
CA TRP A 320 -15.57 4.23 -8.86
C TRP A 320 -15.78 3.35 -10.10
N ASN A 321 -14.83 3.37 -11.05
CA ASN A 321 -14.88 2.57 -12.28
C ASN A 321 -14.44 1.12 -12.08
N PHE A 322 -13.87 0.79 -10.92
CA PHE A 322 -13.33 -0.52 -10.56
C PHE A 322 -13.96 -1.09 -9.28
N LEU A 323 -15.07 -0.51 -8.78
CA LEU A 323 -15.71 -0.94 -7.52
C LEU A 323 -15.95 -2.44 -7.47
N ASN A 324 -16.48 -3.01 -8.56
CA ASN A 324 -16.78 -4.44 -8.69
C ASN A 324 -15.55 -5.34 -8.91
N LYS A 325 -14.36 -4.75 -9.01
CA LYS A 325 -13.07 -5.45 -9.19
C LYS A 325 -12.21 -5.39 -7.95
N GLY A 326 -12.63 -4.66 -6.92
CA GLY A 326 -11.94 -4.61 -5.64
C GLY A 326 -11.92 -5.98 -4.97
N LYS A 327 -10.76 -6.38 -4.43
CA LYS A 327 -10.64 -7.59 -3.61
C LYS A 327 -10.12 -7.19 -2.24
N ASP A 328 -10.86 -7.52 -1.19
CA ASP A 328 -10.51 -7.20 0.20
C ASP A 328 -10.20 -5.69 0.42
N GLY A 329 -10.90 -4.82 -0.32
CA GLY A 329 -10.68 -3.37 -0.29
C GLY A 329 -9.47 -2.88 -1.09
N GLU A 330 -8.86 -3.74 -1.91
CA GLU A 330 -7.73 -3.41 -2.77
C GLU A 330 -8.13 -3.24 -4.23
N TYR A 331 -7.64 -2.16 -4.84
CA TYR A 331 -7.94 -1.78 -6.20
C TYR A 331 -6.66 -1.59 -7.01
N CYS A 332 -6.47 -2.45 -8.02
CA CYS A 332 -5.26 -2.48 -8.84
C CYS A 332 -5.51 -1.87 -10.22
N PHE A 333 -5.02 -0.65 -10.44
CA PHE A 333 -5.10 0.04 -11.73
C PHE A 333 -3.97 1.06 -11.89
N TYR A 334 -3.60 1.34 -13.14
CA TYR A 334 -2.59 2.36 -13.48
C TYR A 334 -3.02 3.76 -13.00
N PRO A 335 -2.12 4.60 -12.42
CA PRO A 335 -0.67 4.46 -12.32
C PRO A 335 -0.15 3.77 -11.04
N TYR A 336 -1.01 3.18 -10.21
CA TYR A 336 -0.61 2.59 -8.93
C TYR A 336 -0.01 1.19 -9.13
N SER A 337 1.29 1.06 -8.93
CA SER A 337 2.07 -0.18 -9.07
C SER A 337 1.72 -1.24 -8.00
N ASN A 338 1.40 -0.82 -6.78
CA ASN A 338 1.14 -1.69 -5.62
C ASN A 338 -0.36 -1.80 -5.28
N CYS A 339 -1.26 -1.52 -6.23
CA CYS A 339 -2.68 -1.30 -5.97
C CYS A 339 -2.89 -0.17 -4.94
N ILE A 340 -4.14 0.19 -4.65
CA ILE A 340 -4.49 1.08 -3.54
C ILE A 340 -5.48 0.39 -2.62
N ARG A 341 -5.42 0.71 -1.34
CA ARG A 341 -6.39 0.24 -0.35
C ARG A 341 -7.40 1.34 -0.06
N GLU A 342 -8.68 1.00 -0.17
CA GLU A 342 -9.80 1.88 0.15
C GLU A 342 -10.94 1.11 0.82
N ASN A 343 -11.41 1.62 1.96
CA ASN A 343 -12.48 1.06 2.76
C ASN A 343 -13.84 1.28 2.10
N THR A 344 -14.21 0.32 1.26
CA THR A 344 -15.48 0.29 0.51
C THR A 344 -16.53 -0.60 1.17
N ASP A 345 -16.20 -1.26 2.28
CA ASP A 345 -17.13 -2.10 3.02
C ASP A 345 -18.07 -1.25 3.89
N LEU A 346 -19.37 -1.38 3.64
CA LEU A 346 -20.44 -0.73 4.41
C LEU A 346 -21.23 -1.71 5.29
N SER A 347 -20.78 -2.96 5.44
CA SER A 347 -21.46 -4.00 6.20
C SER A 347 -21.77 -3.57 7.65
N ARG A 348 -20.82 -2.92 8.32
CA ARG A 348 -21.01 -2.39 9.69
C ARG A 348 -21.99 -1.24 9.72
N ALA A 349 -21.86 -0.28 8.81
CA ALA A 349 -22.80 0.84 8.70
C ALA A 349 -24.23 0.32 8.50
N LEU A 350 -24.42 -0.63 7.56
CA LEU A 350 -25.68 -1.29 7.28
C LEU A 350 -26.24 -1.99 8.53
N TYR A 351 -25.41 -2.77 9.24
CA TYR A 351 -25.82 -3.45 10.48
C TYR A 351 -26.38 -2.45 11.51
N HIS A 352 -25.66 -1.36 11.76
CA HIS A 352 -26.07 -0.35 12.72
C HIS A 352 -27.34 0.40 12.28
N PHE A 353 -27.47 0.76 11.01
CA PHE A 353 -28.71 1.36 10.49
C PHE A 353 -29.91 0.40 10.57
N GLN A 354 -29.72 -0.88 10.29
CA GLN A 354 -30.77 -1.88 10.44
C GLN A 354 -31.23 -2.02 11.89
N LYS A 355 -30.30 -2.06 12.85
CA LYS A 355 -30.61 -2.08 14.28
C LYS A 355 -31.34 -0.80 14.72
N ALA A 356 -30.86 0.37 14.30
CA ALA A 356 -31.52 1.65 14.58
C ALA A 356 -32.96 1.67 14.07
N ARG A 357 -33.20 1.23 12.82
CA ARG A 357 -34.54 1.16 12.22
C ARG A 357 -35.48 0.25 13.02
N LEU A 358 -35.01 -0.95 13.37
CA LEU A 358 -35.81 -1.93 14.10
C LEU A 358 -36.18 -1.43 15.51
N LEU A 359 -35.22 -0.80 16.21
CA LEU A 359 -35.43 -0.29 17.57
C LEU A 359 -36.26 1.01 17.60
N ALA A 360 -36.16 1.84 16.58
CA ALA A 360 -36.96 3.06 16.47
C ALA A 360 -38.44 2.78 16.18
N GLY A 361 -38.74 1.66 15.50
CA GLY A 361 -40.09 1.29 15.09
C GLY A 361 -40.50 1.90 13.73
N VAL A 362 -41.65 1.45 13.22
CA VAL A 362 -42.23 1.92 11.95
C VAL A 362 -42.80 3.33 12.10
N GLU A 363 -42.96 4.06 11.00
CA GLU A 363 -43.52 5.41 10.93
C GLU A 363 -42.79 6.49 11.77
N THR A 364 -41.64 6.17 12.37
CA THR A 364 -40.81 7.15 13.10
C THR A 364 -39.83 7.86 12.18
N GLU A 365 -39.52 9.13 12.46
CA GLU A 365 -38.50 9.90 11.72
C GLU A 365 -37.12 9.23 11.76
N LEU A 366 -36.74 8.69 12.92
CA LEU A 366 -35.47 7.98 13.07
C LEU A 366 -35.47 6.66 12.27
N GLY A 367 -36.59 5.92 12.28
CA GLY A 367 -36.73 4.71 11.48
C GLY A 367 -36.66 4.99 9.98
N ALA A 368 -37.28 6.08 9.52
CA ALA A 368 -37.22 6.51 8.12
C ALA A 368 -35.80 6.88 7.69
N LYS A 369 -35.11 7.68 8.51
CA LYS A 369 -33.70 8.04 8.31
C LYS A 369 -32.80 6.81 8.24
N ALA A 370 -32.94 5.91 9.21
CA ALA A 370 -32.17 4.67 9.26
C ALA A 370 -32.47 3.74 8.06
N ALA A 371 -33.72 3.63 7.62
CA ALA A 371 -34.09 2.88 6.42
C ALA A 371 -33.43 3.46 5.17
N PHE A 372 -33.42 4.78 5.00
CA PHE A 372 -32.75 5.43 3.87
C PHE A 372 -31.23 5.21 3.88
N GLN A 373 -30.59 5.35 5.03
CA GLN A 373 -29.14 5.14 5.14
C GLN A 373 -28.75 3.67 4.91
N ALA A 374 -29.55 2.72 5.42
CA ALA A 374 -29.38 1.29 5.11
C ALA A 374 -29.49 1.03 3.60
N ALA A 375 -30.48 1.62 2.93
CA ALA A 375 -30.66 1.48 1.49
C ALA A 375 -29.47 2.06 0.68
N ARG A 376 -28.86 3.15 1.15
CA ARG A 376 -27.61 3.66 0.56
C ARG A 376 -26.48 2.66 0.69
N CYS A 377 -26.32 2.03 1.85
CA CYS A 377 -25.29 1.00 2.05
C CYS A 377 -25.49 -0.18 1.08
N GLU A 378 -26.73 -0.71 1.00
CA GLU A 378 -27.08 -1.81 0.09
C GLU A 378 -26.77 -1.48 -1.36
N GLN A 379 -27.11 -0.27 -1.81
CA GLN A 379 -26.80 0.19 -3.16
C GLN A 379 -25.30 0.15 -3.45
N LYS A 380 -24.46 0.72 -2.56
CA LYS A 380 -23.02 0.78 -2.78
C LYS A 380 -22.36 -0.59 -2.70
N MET A 381 -22.80 -1.42 -1.75
CA MET A 381 -22.33 -2.80 -1.64
C MET A 381 -22.70 -3.60 -2.89
N PHE A 382 -23.87 -3.39 -3.49
CA PHE A 382 -24.20 -3.97 -4.79
C PHE A 382 -23.24 -3.51 -5.89
N PHE A 383 -22.93 -2.21 -5.97
CA PHE A 383 -21.96 -1.69 -6.95
C PHE A 383 -20.52 -2.21 -6.74
N ALA A 384 -20.15 -2.52 -5.51
CA ALA A 384 -18.86 -3.13 -5.18
C ALA A 384 -18.85 -4.65 -5.39
N SER A 385 -20.00 -5.29 -5.60
CA SER A 385 -20.09 -6.74 -5.78
C SER A 385 -19.83 -7.17 -7.23
N GLU A 386 -19.37 -8.41 -7.41
CA GLU A 386 -19.20 -9.02 -8.74
C GLU A 386 -20.50 -9.12 -9.54
N ALA A 387 -21.66 -9.10 -8.86
CA ALA A 387 -22.98 -9.11 -9.49
C ALA A 387 -23.26 -7.83 -10.30
N TRP A 388 -22.58 -6.73 -9.97
CA TRP A 388 -22.62 -5.52 -10.78
C TRP A 388 -21.53 -5.55 -11.84
N GLN A 389 -21.92 -5.42 -13.12
CA GLN A 389 -21.01 -5.26 -14.25
C GLN A 389 -21.41 -3.98 -14.99
N PRO A 390 -20.65 -2.87 -14.84
CA PRO A 390 -21.01 -1.63 -15.49
C PRO A 390 -20.93 -1.76 -17.02
N PRO A 391 -21.94 -1.28 -17.78
CA PRO A 391 -21.93 -1.39 -19.23
C PRO A 391 -20.76 -0.59 -19.84
N PRO A 392 -20.07 -1.10 -20.88
CA PRO A 392 -18.83 -0.51 -21.40
C PRO A 392 -18.96 0.91 -21.97
N CYS A 393 -20.13 1.29 -22.48
CA CYS A 393 -20.31 2.48 -23.32
C CYS A 393 -21.33 3.50 -22.80
N CYS A 394 -22.01 3.22 -21.68
CA CYS A 394 -23.08 4.09 -21.19
C CYS A 394 -23.02 4.24 -19.67
N ASN A 395 -23.16 5.46 -19.18
CA ASN A 395 -23.26 5.75 -17.74
C ASN A 395 -24.68 5.44 -17.23
N ASN A 396 -25.21 4.27 -17.58
CA ASN A 396 -26.54 3.83 -17.22
C ASN A 396 -26.48 3.21 -15.84
N MET A 397 -27.02 3.93 -14.86
CA MET A 397 -27.15 3.43 -13.51
C MET A 397 -28.18 2.28 -13.48
N PRO A 398 -27.86 1.12 -12.87
CA PRO A 398 -28.74 -0.02 -12.92
C PRO A 398 -30.01 0.25 -12.14
N LEU A 399 -31.06 -0.42 -12.61
CA LEU A 399 -32.37 -0.39 -12.01
C LEU A 399 -32.41 -1.50 -10.97
N LEU A 400 -32.23 -1.13 -9.71
CA LEU A 400 -32.19 -2.08 -8.59
C LEU A 400 -33.61 -2.34 -8.10
N THR A 401 -33.87 -3.60 -7.72
CA THR A 401 -35.16 -4.07 -7.23
C THR A 401 -35.13 -4.25 -5.72
N GLU A 402 -36.23 -4.71 -5.14
CA GLU A 402 -36.30 -5.08 -3.71
C GLU A 402 -35.26 -6.14 -3.34
N LYS A 403 -34.85 -7.01 -4.28
CA LYS A 403 -33.83 -8.02 -4.04
C LYS A 403 -32.48 -7.39 -3.69
N GLU A 404 -32.11 -6.30 -4.38
CA GLU A 404 -30.82 -5.64 -4.19
C GLU A 404 -30.87 -4.52 -3.13
N ILE A 405 -31.99 -3.80 -3.02
CA ILE A 405 -32.15 -2.69 -2.05
C ILE A 405 -33.51 -2.80 -1.31
N PRO A 406 -33.67 -3.80 -0.42
CA PRO A 406 -34.92 -3.99 0.29
C PRO A 406 -35.26 -2.83 1.25
N HIS A 407 -34.29 -2.01 1.68
CA HIS A 407 -34.60 -0.89 2.58
C HIS A 407 -35.27 0.30 1.89
N TYR A 408 -35.17 0.46 0.57
CA TYR A 408 -36.02 1.42 -0.14
C TYR A 408 -37.48 0.96 -0.16
N GLN A 409 -37.74 -0.34 -0.28
CA GLN A 409 -39.10 -0.87 -0.13
C GLN A 409 -39.65 -0.55 1.25
N ARG A 410 -38.89 -0.84 2.30
CA ARG A 410 -39.28 -0.55 3.68
C ARG A 410 -39.53 0.94 3.89
N LEU A 411 -38.68 1.81 3.36
CA LEU A 411 -38.87 3.27 3.41
C LEU A 411 -40.17 3.70 2.74
N LYS A 412 -40.54 3.10 1.60
CA LYS A 412 -41.82 3.34 0.90
C LYS A 412 -43.02 2.87 1.72
N GLU A 413 -43.00 1.63 2.19
CA GLU A 413 -44.18 0.99 2.77
C GLU A 413 -44.43 1.37 4.23
N GLN A 414 -43.37 1.57 5.01
CA GLN A 414 -43.45 1.68 6.47
C GLN A 414 -43.23 3.09 7.00
N TYR A 415 -42.85 4.05 6.14
CA TYR A 415 -42.40 5.38 6.55
C TYR A 415 -42.89 6.52 5.66
N SER A 416 -43.84 6.29 4.74
CA SER A 416 -44.35 7.30 3.82
C SER A 416 -45.01 8.51 4.51
N SER A 417 -45.47 8.33 5.74
CA SER A 417 -46.07 9.37 6.58
C SER A 417 -45.05 10.34 7.20
N THR A 418 -43.76 10.00 7.20
CA THR A 418 -42.71 10.81 7.87
C THR A 418 -42.34 12.04 7.06
N LYS A 419 -41.94 13.12 7.75
CA LYS A 419 -41.40 14.33 7.11
C LYS A 419 -40.13 14.03 6.34
N PHE A 420 -39.27 13.19 6.90
CA PHE A 420 -38.05 12.75 6.24
C PHE A 420 -38.34 12.06 4.90
N TYR A 421 -39.35 11.19 4.82
CA TYR A 421 -39.76 10.57 3.55
C TYR A 421 -40.14 11.61 2.50
N GLN A 422 -41.00 12.57 2.87
CA GLN A 422 -41.47 13.62 1.97
C GLN A 422 -40.32 14.50 1.45
N GLN A 423 -39.32 14.75 2.30
CA GLN A 423 -38.10 15.43 1.88
C GLN A 423 -37.28 14.56 0.93
N ILE A 424 -36.96 13.33 1.31
CA ILE A 424 -35.95 12.54 0.60
C ILE A 424 -36.43 12.04 -0.76
N ILE A 425 -37.73 11.80 -0.95
CA ILE A 425 -38.30 11.48 -2.27
C ILE A 425 -38.15 12.65 -3.26
N SER A 426 -38.09 13.89 -2.77
CA SER A 426 -37.86 15.07 -3.62
C SER A 426 -36.37 15.29 -3.92
N GLU A 427 -35.47 14.95 -2.99
CA GLU A 427 -34.03 15.21 -3.11
C GLU A 427 -33.25 14.07 -3.79
N CYS A 428 -33.62 12.82 -3.51
CA CYS A 428 -32.90 11.65 -3.98
C CYS A 428 -33.54 11.08 -5.25
N LYS A 429 -33.00 11.46 -6.41
CA LYS A 429 -33.46 10.99 -7.74
C LYS A 429 -33.55 9.46 -7.85
N TYR A 430 -32.64 8.73 -7.20
CA TYR A 430 -32.64 7.27 -7.21
C TYR A 430 -33.87 6.71 -6.51
N PHE A 431 -34.08 7.12 -5.26
CA PHE A 431 -35.25 6.75 -4.48
C PHE A 431 -36.56 7.18 -5.14
N ALA A 432 -36.64 8.39 -5.69
CA ALA A 432 -37.80 8.85 -6.46
C ALA A 432 -38.10 7.93 -7.66
N ALA A 433 -37.07 7.51 -8.39
CA ALA A 433 -37.21 6.58 -9.51
C ALA A 433 -37.62 5.17 -9.07
N TYR A 434 -37.12 4.70 -7.93
CA TYR A 434 -37.51 3.43 -7.32
C TYR A 434 -39.01 3.44 -6.98
N VAL A 435 -39.49 4.49 -6.28
CA VAL A 435 -40.89 4.59 -5.82
C VAL A 435 -41.87 4.66 -6.99
N ARG A 436 -41.57 5.42 -8.06
CA ARG A 436 -42.48 5.63 -9.22
C ARG A 436 -42.78 4.37 -10.04
N ARG A 437 -42.00 3.30 -9.88
CA ARG A 437 -42.04 2.11 -10.75
C ARG A 437 -42.84 0.94 -10.19
N GLN A 438 -43.19 1.02 -8.92
CA GLN A 438 -44.10 0.10 -8.25
C GLN A 438 -45.35 0.88 -7.85
#